data_AF-A0A847TF00-F1
#
_entry.id   AF-A0A847TF00-F1
#
_cell.length_a   1.000
_cell.length_b   1.000
_cell.length_c   1.000
_cell.angle_alpha   90.00
_cell.angle_beta   90.00
_cell.angle_gamma   90.00
#
_symmetry.space_group_name_H-M   'P 1'
#
loop_
_entity.id
_entity.type
_entity.pdbx_description
1 polymer ?
#
loop_
_entity_poly.entity_id
_entity_poly.type
_entity_poly.pdbx_seq_one_letter_code
_entity_poly.pdbx_strand_id
1 'polypeptide(L)'
;MAHELLKDPTHAEFIEWCSAWIRILKTLRAENAALINQLADALKETARRSFIEQAEEFQLLMLAREQSMILLRHEINEQMEWLEKQPVGVPAPHLYEVLKGDIEGMVQEHDRVRVAFLVFINQEVS
;
A
#
# COMPACT_ATOMS: atom_id res chain seq x y z
N MET A 1 5.42 24.70 24.21
CA MET A 1 6.61 24.05 24.80
C MET A 1 6.75 22.70 24.14
N ALA A 2 7.98 22.36 23.72
CA ALA A 2 8.42 21.11 23.11
C ALA A 2 7.69 20.70 21.81
N HIS A 3 8.09 21.31 20.69
CA HIS A 3 8.21 20.51 19.47
C HIS A 3 9.32 19.49 19.76
N GLU A 4 8.93 18.25 20.06
CA GLU A 4 9.86 17.13 19.96
C GLU A 4 10.45 17.19 18.55
N LEU A 5 11.71 17.61 18.46
CA LEU A 5 12.52 17.48 17.28
C LEU A 5 12.60 15.98 17.02
N LEU A 6 11.70 15.46 16.18
CA LEU A 6 11.84 14.16 15.55
C LEU A 6 13.22 14.18 14.92
N LYS A 7 14.16 13.51 15.60
CA LYS A 7 15.53 13.43 15.15
C LYS A 7 15.48 12.63 13.86
N ASP A 8 15.99 13.19 12.77
CA ASP A 8 16.10 12.45 11.51
C ASP A 8 16.72 11.08 11.81
N PRO A 9 16.14 9.98 11.28
CA PRO A 9 16.65 8.65 11.57
C PRO A 9 18.12 8.58 11.15
N THR A 10 18.92 7.90 11.95
CA THR A 10 20.27 7.57 11.52
C THR A 10 20.22 6.76 10.22
N HIS A 11 21.32 6.79 9.47
CA HIS A 11 21.40 6.03 8.23
C HIS A 11 21.04 4.53 8.45
N ALA A 12 21.62 3.89 9.46
CA ALA A 12 21.32 2.50 9.77
C ALA A 12 19.84 2.26 10.08
N GLU A 13 19.20 3.17 10.83
CA GLU A 13 17.76 3.10 11.10
C GLU A 13 16.96 3.24 9.79
N PHE A 14 17.32 4.16 8.91
CA PHE A 14 16.58 4.36 7.65
C PHE A 14 16.64 3.12 6.74
N ILE A 15 17.77 2.41 6.68
CA ILE A 15 17.87 1.12 5.96
C ILE A 15 16.90 0.09 6.54
N GLU A 16 16.84 -0.03 7.87
CA GLU A 16 15.92 -0.95 8.54
C GLU A 16 14.45 -0.57 8.29
N TRP A 17 14.13 0.73 8.30
CA TRP A 17 12.80 1.23 7.98
C TRP A 17 12.41 0.91 6.53
N CYS A 18 13.25 1.20 5.54
CA CYS A 18 13.00 0.85 4.14
C CYS A 18 12.77 -0.66 3.97
N SER A 19 13.58 -1.48 4.65
CA SER A 19 13.43 -2.94 4.65
C SER A 19 12.10 -3.40 5.24
N ALA A 20 11.68 -2.79 6.36
CA ALA A 20 10.39 -3.06 6.98
C ALA A 20 9.22 -2.64 6.08
N TRP A 21 9.28 -1.45 5.47
CA TRP A 21 8.25 -0.94 4.57
C TRP A 21 8.07 -1.81 3.33
N ILE A 22 9.15 -2.35 2.76
CA ILE A 22 9.03 -3.34 1.67
C ILE A 22 8.30 -4.60 2.12
N ARG A 23 8.51 -5.07 3.36
CA ARG A 23 7.78 -6.24 3.90
C ARG A 23 6.29 -5.93 4.07
N ILE A 24 5.96 -4.72 4.52
CA ILE A 24 4.58 -4.22 4.62
C ILE A 24 3.93 -4.22 3.23
N LEU A 25 4.56 -3.59 2.24
CA LEU A 25 4.02 -3.54 0.88
C LEU A 25 3.83 -4.93 0.26
N LYS A 26 4.74 -5.88 0.52
CA LYS A 26 4.56 -7.27 0.07
C LYS A 26 3.32 -7.92 0.70
N THR A 27 3.06 -7.64 1.97
CA THR A 27 1.89 -8.17 2.69
C THR A 27 0.61 -7.57 2.12
N LEU A 28 0.55 -6.24 2.00
CA LEU A 28 -0.61 -5.54 1.44
C LEU A 28 -0.95 -5.98 0.01
N ARG A 29 0.07 -6.23 -0.82
CA ARG A 29 -0.15 -6.76 -2.19
C ARG A 29 -0.73 -8.17 -2.18
N ALA A 30 -0.26 -9.05 -1.30
CA ALA A 30 -0.80 -10.40 -1.17
C ALA A 30 -2.26 -10.36 -0.68
N GLU A 31 -2.57 -9.49 0.27
CA GLU A 31 -3.94 -9.24 0.74
C GLU A 31 -4.82 -8.69 -0.38
N ASN A 32 -4.37 -7.68 -1.12
CA ASN A 32 -5.09 -7.10 -2.25
C ASN A 32 -5.39 -8.13 -3.35
N ALA A 33 -4.42 -8.99 -3.67
CA ALA A 33 -4.61 -10.09 -4.61
C ALA A 33 -5.67 -11.09 -4.12
N ALA A 34 -5.71 -11.37 -2.82
CA ALA A 34 -6.74 -12.23 -2.23
C ALA A 34 -8.14 -11.61 -2.35
N LEU A 35 -8.28 -10.28 -2.15
CA LEU A 35 -9.55 -9.58 -2.33
C LEU A 35 -10.02 -9.61 -3.80
N ILE A 36 -9.11 -9.38 -4.75
CA ILE A 36 -9.41 -9.46 -6.19
C ILE A 36 -9.89 -10.87 -6.55
N ASN A 37 -9.24 -11.91 -6.04
CA ASN A 37 -9.66 -13.29 -6.29
C ASN A 37 -11.05 -13.58 -5.69
N GLN A 38 -11.32 -13.12 -4.47
CA GLN A 38 -12.65 -13.26 -3.86
C GLN A 38 -13.73 -12.55 -4.67
N LEU A 39 -13.44 -11.35 -5.20
CA LEU A 39 -14.35 -10.62 -6.07
C LEU A 39 -14.63 -11.39 -7.36
N ALA A 40 -13.59 -11.93 -7.99
CA ALA A 40 -13.70 -12.72 -9.20
C ALA A 40 -14.52 -14.00 -8.99
N ASP A 41 -14.42 -14.63 -7.81
CA ASP A 41 -15.23 -15.78 -7.46
C ASP A 41 -16.70 -15.41 -7.24
N ALA A 42 -16.98 -14.34 -6.49
CA ALA A 42 -18.35 -13.86 -6.28
C ALA A 42 -19.05 -13.47 -7.61
N LEU A 43 -18.31 -12.86 -8.55
CA LEU A 43 -18.83 -12.51 -9.87
C LEU A 43 -19.22 -13.71 -10.73
N LYS A 44 -18.69 -14.91 -10.47
CA LYS A 44 -19.09 -16.13 -11.20
C LYS A 44 -20.47 -16.64 -10.76
N GLU A 45 -20.89 -16.29 -9.55
CA GLU A 45 -22.09 -16.86 -8.90
C GLU A 45 -23.33 -15.96 -8.99
N THR A 46 -23.17 -14.71 -9.44
CA THR A 46 -24.27 -13.74 -9.50
C THR A 46 -24.43 -13.10 -10.88
N ALA A 47 -25.69 -12.82 -11.25
CA ALA A 47 -26.06 -12.05 -12.44
C ALA A 47 -26.74 -10.72 -12.06
N ARG A 48 -26.71 -10.35 -10.78
CA ARG A 48 -27.41 -9.15 -10.29
C ARG A 48 -26.66 -7.90 -10.75
N ARG A 49 -27.27 -7.13 -11.64
CA ARG A 49 -26.66 -5.92 -12.22
C ARG A 49 -26.12 -4.94 -11.17
N SER A 50 -26.86 -4.66 -10.09
CA SER A 50 -26.42 -3.76 -9.04
C SER A 50 -25.19 -4.27 -8.26
N PHE A 51 -25.02 -5.60 -8.17
CA PHE A 51 -23.80 -6.18 -7.62
C PHE A 51 -22.63 -5.97 -8.57
N ILE A 52 -22.83 -6.24 -9.86
CA ILE A 52 -21.80 -6.11 -10.90
C ILE A 52 -21.27 -4.66 -10.96
N GLU A 53 -22.15 -3.66 -10.93
CA GLU A 53 -21.75 -2.25 -10.96
C GLU A 53 -20.87 -1.88 -9.75
N GLN A 54 -21.24 -2.31 -8.54
CA GLN A 54 -20.40 -2.09 -7.35
C GLN A 54 -19.11 -2.90 -7.36
N ALA A 55 -19.13 -4.12 -7.92
CA ALA A 55 -17.96 -4.95 -8.07
C ALA A 55 -16.92 -4.30 -9.00
N GLU A 56 -17.36 -3.67 -10.09
CA GLU A 56 -16.48 -2.92 -10.99
C GLU A 56 -15.78 -1.76 -10.26
N GLU A 57 -16.49 -1.04 -9.38
CA GLU A 57 -15.90 0.02 -8.55
C GLU A 57 -14.80 -0.54 -7.63
N PHE A 58 -15.06 -1.66 -6.94
CA PHE A 58 -14.06 -2.32 -6.11
C PHE A 58 -12.87 -2.83 -6.93
N GLN A 59 -13.10 -3.39 -8.11
CA GLN A 59 -12.03 -3.85 -8.99
C GLN A 59 -11.11 -2.69 -9.40
N LEU A 60 -11.68 -1.55 -9.82
CA LEU A 60 -10.90 -0.37 -10.18
C LEU A 60 -10.10 0.17 -8.98
N LEU A 61 -10.71 0.22 -7.79
CA LEU A 61 -10.02 0.64 -6.57
C LEU A 61 -8.84 -0.29 -6.23
N MET A 62 -9.04 -1.60 -6.25
CA MET A 62 -7.99 -2.58 -5.94
C MET A 62 -6.84 -2.54 -6.97
N LEU A 63 -7.15 -2.34 -8.25
CA LEU A 63 -6.13 -2.19 -9.30
C LEU A 63 -5.33 -0.90 -9.14
N ALA A 64 -6.00 0.22 -8.86
CA ALA A 64 -5.32 1.49 -8.60
C ALA A 64 -4.38 1.37 -7.38
N ARG A 65 -4.81 0.69 -6.32
CA ARG A 65 -3.98 0.42 -5.13
C ARG A 65 -2.79 -0.47 -5.43
N GLU A 66 -2.98 -1.52 -6.24
CA GLU A 66 -1.86 -2.36 -6.69
C GLU A 66 -0.78 -1.53 -7.39
N GLN A 67 -1.18 -0.63 -8.28
CA GLN A 67 -0.26 0.26 -8.96
C GLN A 67 0.45 1.21 -8.00
N SER A 68 -0.26 1.82 -7.06
CA SER A 68 0.35 2.69 -6.04
C SER A 68 1.35 1.93 -5.15
N MET A 69 1.05 0.69 -4.74
CA MET A 69 1.99 -0.13 -3.96
C MET A 69 3.25 -0.49 -4.75
N ILE A 70 3.14 -0.70 -6.06
CA ILE A 70 4.30 -0.95 -6.94
C ILE A 70 5.18 0.31 -7.04
N LEU A 71 4.57 1.48 -7.22
CA LEU A 71 5.29 2.76 -7.30
C LEU A 71 6.00 3.08 -5.98
N LEU A 72 5.31 2.98 -4.86
CA LEU A 72 5.91 3.24 -3.54
C LEU A 72 7.06 2.26 -3.23
N ARG A 73 6.92 0.99 -3.65
CA ARG A 73 8.02 0.02 -3.55
C ARG A 73 9.23 0.44 -4.41
N HIS A 74 9.00 1.00 -5.59
CA HIS A 74 10.07 1.49 -6.46
C HIS A 74 10.83 2.64 -5.77
N GLU A 75 10.11 3.64 -5.26
CA GLU A 75 10.66 4.79 -4.55
C GLU A 75 11.50 4.35 -3.32
N ILE A 76 10.99 3.38 -2.55
CA ILE A 76 11.74 2.84 -1.40
C ILE A 76 13.01 2.10 -1.86
N ASN A 77 12.99 1.39 -2.99
CA ASN A 77 14.20 0.74 -3.52
C ASN A 77 15.22 1.76 -4.02
N GLU A 78 14.80 2.84 -4.68
CA GLU A 78 15.69 3.94 -5.07
C GLU A 78 16.35 4.58 -3.85
N GLN A 79 15.57 4.81 -2.79
CA GLN A 79 16.08 5.33 -1.53
C GLN A 79 17.07 4.36 -0.89
N MET A 80 16.78 3.06 -0.90
CA MET A 80 17.68 2.04 -0.36
C MET A 80 19.00 1.97 -1.14
N GLU A 81 18.95 2.00 -2.47
CA GLU A 81 20.13 2.02 -3.32
C GLU A 81 21.00 3.28 -3.07
N TRP A 82 20.35 4.43 -2.87
CA TRP A 82 21.04 5.65 -2.49
C TRP A 82 21.73 5.54 -1.13
N LEU A 83 21.01 5.00 -0.13
CA LEU A 83 21.55 4.76 1.22
C LEU A 83 22.77 3.82 1.16
N GLU A 84 22.68 2.71 0.42
CA GLU A 84 23.79 1.76 0.26
C GLU A 84 25.03 2.38 -0.41
N LYS A 85 24.84 3.22 -1.43
CA LYS A 85 25.93 3.81 -2.20
C LYS A 85 26.56 5.04 -1.55
N GLN A 86 25.83 5.77 -0.70
CA GLN A 86 26.23 7.05 -0.11
C GLN A 86 26.93 8.00 -1.10
N PRO A 87 26.31 8.30 -2.25
CA PRO A 87 26.97 9.11 -3.27
C PRO A 87 27.28 10.53 -2.75
N VAL A 88 28.54 10.95 -2.89
CA VAL A 88 29.00 12.26 -2.41
C VAL A 88 28.36 13.38 -3.23
N GLY A 89 27.73 14.35 -2.56
CA GLY A 89 27.15 15.54 -3.18
C GLY A 89 25.84 15.29 -3.93
N VAL A 90 25.27 14.09 -3.86
CA VAL A 90 23.97 13.75 -4.45
C VAL A 90 22.94 13.70 -3.33
N PRO A 91 21.87 14.54 -3.36
CA PRO A 91 20.83 14.50 -2.34
C PRO A 91 20.07 13.16 -2.38
N ALA A 92 19.44 12.79 -1.26
CA ALA A 92 18.56 11.65 -1.21
C ALA A 92 17.39 11.82 -2.21
N PRO A 93 17.00 10.77 -2.94
CA PRO A 93 15.89 10.85 -3.88
C PRO A 93 14.56 11.11 -3.16
N HIS A 94 14.41 10.58 -1.94
CA HIS A 94 13.17 10.65 -1.18
C HIS A 94 13.42 11.05 0.27
N LEU A 95 12.51 11.86 0.84
CA LEU A 95 12.56 12.23 2.24
C LEU A 95 11.94 11.13 3.11
N TYR A 96 12.53 10.86 4.28
CA TYR A 96 12.02 9.85 5.22
C TYR A 96 10.55 10.10 5.58
N GLU A 97 10.19 11.32 5.96
CA GLU A 97 8.82 11.65 6.39
C GLU A 97 7.78 11.47 5.28
N VAL A 98 8.19 11.67 4.02
CA VAL A 98 7.31 11.44 2.86
C VAL A 98 7.05 9.95 2.71
N LEU A 99 8.10 9.13 2.61
CA LEU A 99 7.94 7.67 2.48
C LEU A 99 7.19 7.05 3.67
N LYS A 100 7.44 7.55 4.89
CA LYS A 100 6.71 7.13 6.08
C LYS A 100 5.22 7.46 5.96
N GLY A 101 4.89 8.70 5.62
CA GLY A 101 3.51 9.13 5.44
C GLY A 101 2.80 8.34 4.34
N ASP A 102 3.48 8.06 3.23
CA ASP A 102 2.93 7.28 2.12
C ASP A 102 2.65 5.83 2.51
N ILE A 103 3.54 5.20 3.30
CA ILE A 103 3.33 3.85 3.83
C ILE A 103 2.16 3.82 4.83
N GLU A 104 2.12 4.76 5.77
CA GLU A 104 1.04 4.84 6.76
C GLU A 104 -0.31 5.09 6.07
N GLY A 105 -0.34 5.98 5.08
CA GLY A 105 -1.50 6.22 4.24
C GLY A 105 -1.93 4.96 3.49
N MET A 106 -1.00 4.27 2.83
CA MET A 106 -1.28 3.04 2.10
C MET A 106 -1.89 1.94 2.99
N VAL A 107 -1.37 1.77 4.21
CA VAL A 107 -1.91 0.81 5.19
C VAL A 107 -3.35 1.18 5.57
N GLN A 108 -3.59 2.44 5.94
CA GLN A 108 -4.92 2.90 6.35
C GLN A 108 -5.94 2.78 5.21
N GLU A 109 -5.55 3.17 4.00
CA GLU A 109 -6.41 3.10 2.83
C GLU A 109 -6.71 1.66 2.43
N HIS A 110 -5.71 0.77 2.48
CA HIS A 110 -5.92 -0.65 2.22
C HIS A 110 -6.93 -1.26 3.21
N ASP A 111 -6.79 -0.97 4.51
CA ASP A 111 -7.71 -1.50 5.51
C ASP A 111 -9.15 -0.98 5.32
N ARG A 112 -9.31 0.30 4.96
CA ARG A 112 -10.64 0.85 4.62
C ARG A 112 -11.29 0.14 3.44
N VAL A 113 -10.53 -0.08 2.35
CA VAL A 113 -11.03 -0.81 1.18
C VAL A 113 -11.39 -2.25 1.54
N ARG A 114 -10.52 -2.93 2.30
CA ARG A 114 -10.74 -4.31 2.77
C ARG A 114 -12.02 -4.42 3.58
N VAL A 115 -12.24 -3.55 4.56
CA VAL A 115 -13.45 -3.56 5.40
C VAL A 115 -14.70 -3.30 4.55
N ALA A 116 -14.68 -2.28 3.69
CA ALA A 116 -15.81 -1.97 2.82
C ALA A 116 -16.14 -3.13 1.87
N PHE A 117 -15.12 -3.76 1.30
CA PHE A 117 -15.27 -4.92 0.42
C PHE A 117 -15.89 -6.12 1.13
N LEU A 118 -15.42 -6.44 2.34
CA LEU A 118 -15.98 -7.56 3.12
C LEU A 118 -17.45 -7.33 3.47
N VAL A 119 -17.85 -6.09 3.76
CA VAL A 119 -19.26 -5.74 3.97
C VAL A 119 -20.06 -5.96 2.69
N PHE A 120 -19.55 -5.50 1.54
CA PHE A 120 -20.18 -5.67 0.23
C PHE A 120 -20.39 -7.14 -0.14
N ILE A 121 -19.36 -7.98 -0.04
CA ILE A 121 -19.46 -9.41 -0.39
C ILE A 121 -20.44 -10.14 0.54
N ASN A 122 -20.42 -9.86 1.85
CA ASN A 122 -21.33 -10.51 2.79
C ASN A 122 -22.81 -10.18 2.54
N GLN A 123 -23.11 -9.02 1.94
CA GLN A 123 -24.47 -8.66 1.53
C GLN A 123 -24.97 -9.45 0.32
N GLU A 124 -24.08 -10.07 -0.47
CA GLU A 124 -24.47 -10.94 -1.60
C GLU A 124 -24.70 -12.38 -1.17
N VAL A 125 -23.94 -12.85 -0.18
CA VAL A 125 -24.01 -14.24 0.31
C VAL A 125 -25.15 -14.45 1.33
N SER A 126 -25.76 -13.37 1.84
CA SER A 126 -26.92 -13.41 2.76
C SER A 126 -28.25 -13.40 2.03
#